data_AF-A0A6A3Z968-F1
#
_entry.id   AF-A0A6A3Z968-F1
#
_cell.length_a   1.000
_cell.length_b   1.000
_cell.length_c   1.000
_cell.angle_alpha   90.00
_cell.angle_beta   90.00
_cell.angle_gamma   90.00
#
_symmetry.space_group_name_H-M   'P 1'
#
loop_
_entity.id
_entity.type
_entity.pdbx_description
1 polymer ?
#
loop_
_entity_poly.entity_id
_entity_poly.type
_entity_poly.pdbx_seq_one_letter_code
_entity_poly.pdbx_strand_id
1 'polypeptide(L)' 'MGGLVKEITEPTDVSSDVQRGTLVEFHQRLGHLNYDAVERIARDPISGIELTDRRRVNCLTCA' A
#
# COMPACT_ATOMS: atom_id res chain seq x y z
N MET A 1 0.89 -31.02 -37.53
CA MET A 1 0.02 -31.07 -36.33
C MET A 1 0.67 -30.16 -35.30
N GLY A 2 0.28 -28.90 -35.10
CA GLY A 2 -1.05 -28.32 -35.15
C GLY A 2 -1.63 -28.31 -33.74
N GLY A 3 -1.38 -27.23 -32.99
CA GLY A 3 -2.17 -26.84 -31.82
C GLY A 3 -1.67 -27.30 -30.45
N LEU A 4 -1.13 -26.35 -29.67
CA LEU A 4 -1.60 -25.97 -28.33
C LEU A 4 -0.42 -25.40 -27.53
N VAL A 5 -0.14 -24.11 -27.67
CA VAL A 5 0.40 -23.35 -26.54
C VAL A 5 -0.79 -22.64 -25.94
N LYS A 6 -1.29 -23.22 -24.85
CA LYS A 6 -2.22 -22.57 -23.95
C LYS A 6 -1.60 -21.22 -23.60
N GLU A 7 -2.30 -20.16 -23.94
CA GLU A 7 -2.12 -18.86 -23.35
C GLU A 7 -2.15 -19.08 -21.83
N ILE A 8 -0.97 -19.03 -21.22
CA ILE A 8 -0.85 -18.94 -19.78
C ILE A 8 -1.26 -17.49 -19.51
N THR A 9 -2.56 -17.27 -19.43
CA THR A 9 -3.08 -16.26 -18.52
C THR A 9 -2.61 -16.72 -17.17
N GLU A 10 -1.42 -16.25 -16.79
CA GLU A 10 -1.04 -16.10 -15.41
C GLU A 10 -2.30 -15.68 -14.67
N PRO A 11 -2.84 -16.52 -13.75
CA PRO A 11 -3.77 -15.97 -12.80
C PRO A 11 -2.92 -14.93 -12.09
N THR A 12 -3.13 -13.65 -12.41
CA THR A 12 -2.84 -12.60 -11.46
C THR A 12 -3.70 -12.98 -10.27
N ASP A 13 -3.11 -13.81 -9.40
CA ASP A 13 -3.43 -13.86 -8.00
C ASP A 13 -3.30 -12.40 -7.60
N VAL A 14 -4.42 -11.68 -7.68
CA VAL A 14 -4.63 -10.47 -6.95
C VAL A 14 -4.74 -10.94 -5.50
N SER A 15 -3.65 -11.54 -4.97
CA SER A 15 -3.23 -11.31 -3.61
C SER A 15 -3.46 -9.84 -3.47
N SER A 16 -4.47 -9.48 -2.69
CA SER A 16 -4.66 -8.11 -2.30
C SER A 16 -3.32 -7.75 -1.67
N ASP A 17 -2.45 -7.07 -2.42
CA ASP A 17 -1.14 -6.59 -1.96
C ASP A 17 -1.44 -5.45 -1.01
N VAL A 18 -2.11 -5.81 0.08
CA VAL A 18 -2.45 -4.91 1.15
C VAL A 18 -1.11 -4.66 1.81
N GLN A 19 -0.54 -3.51 1.52
CA GLN A 19 0.68 -3.09 2.14
C GLN A 19 0.36 -2.79 3.59
N ARG A 20 0.86 -3.63 4.48
CA ARG A 20 0.70 -3.47 5.93
C ARG A 20 1.92 -2.76 6.47
N GLY A 21 1.71 -1.74 7.30
CA GLY A 21 2.80 -0.96 7.83
C GLY A 21 2.33 0.07 8.84
N THR A 22 3.28 0.69 9.53
CA THR A 22 2.95 1.75 10.49
C THR A 22 2.65 3.07 9.77
N LEU A 23 1.88 3.94 10.42
CA LEU A 23 1.60 5.30 9.93
C LEU A 23 2.89 6.10 9.66
N VAL A 24 3.93 5.88 10.47
CA VAL A 24 5.25 6.51 10.31
C VAL A 24 6.03 5.94 9.12
N GLU A 25 5.92 4.64 8.85
CA GLU A 25 6.53 4.04 7.66
C GLU A 25 5.88 4.55 6.38
N PHE A 26 4.55 4.58 6.31
CA PHE A 26 3.86 5.11 5.14
C PHE A 26 4.10 6.61 4.97
N HIS A 27 4.14 7.38 6.05
CA HIS A 27 4.57 8.77 6.02
C HIS A 27 5.92 8.92 5.32
N GLN A 28 6.94 8.14 5.70
CA GLN A 28 8.27 8.19 5.07
C GLN A 28 8.27 7.67 3.63
N ARG A 29 7.66 6.50 3.37
CA ARG A 29 7.62 5.87 2.04
C ARG A 29 6.87 6.70 1.01
N LEU A 30 5.87 7.46 1.44
CA LEU A 30 5.08 8.37 0.60
C LEU A 30 5.68 9.78 0.52
N GLY A 31 6.96 9.95 0.87
CA GLY A 31 7.68 11.22 0.72
C GLY A 31 7.29 12.25 1.76
N HIS A 32 7.20 11.85 3.03
CA HIS A 32 6.78 12.69 4.16
C HIS A 32 5.34 13.20 4.04
N LEU A 33 4.44 12.40 3.46
CA LEU A 33 3.03 12.74 3.33
C LEU A 33 2.38 12.96 4.70
N ASN A 34 1.54 13.98 4.83
CA ASN A 34 0.80 14.29 6.06
C ASN A 34 0.13 13.04 6.65
N TYR A 35 0.26 12.84 7.97
CA TYR A 35 -0.33 11.70 8.67
C TYR A 35 -1.83 11.57 8.43
N ASP A 36 -2.56 12.70 8.39
CA ASP A 36 -4.00 12.71 8.13
C ASP A 36 -4.34 12.21 6.72
N ALA A 37 -3.50 12.54 5.74
CA ALA A 37 -3.66 12.04 4.38
C ALA A 37 -3.37 10.54 4.30
N VAL A 38 -2.34 10.05 4.99
CA VAL A 38 -2.06 8.61 5.08
C VAL A 38 -3.21 7.86 5.75
N GLU A 39 -3.76 8.39 6.84
CA GLU A 39 -4.93 7.80 7.51
C GLU A 39 -6.18 7.80 6.62
N ARG A 40 -6.38 8.87 5.83
CA ARG A 40 -7.47 8.93 4.86
C ARG A 40 -7.31 7.85 3.79
N ILE A 41 -6.12 7.71 3.22
CA ILE A 41 -5.79 6.69 2.21
C ILE A 41 -6.03 5.28 2.79
N ALA A 42 -5.62 5.04 4.03
CA ALA A 42 -5.83 3.76 4.72
C ALA A 42 -7.29 3.49 5.12
N ARG A 43 -8.13 4.52 5.12
CA ARG A 43 -9.57 4.35 5.34
C ARG A 43 -10.29 3.85 4.10
N ASP A 44 -9.73 4.11 2.91
CA ASP A 44 -10.24 3.63 1.65
C ASP A 44 -9.78 2.18 1.41
N PRO A 45 -10.69 1.17 1.46
CA PRO A 45 -10.32 -0.24 1.30
C PRO A 45 -9.76 -0.57 -0.09
N ILE A 46 -10.00 0.31 -1.07
CA ILE A 46 -9.48 0.21 -2.44
C ILE A 46 -8.01 0.63 -2.49
N SER A 47 -7.53 1.41 -1.53
CA SER A 47 -6.14 1.89 -1.54
C SER A 47 -5.10 0.79 -1.35
N GLY A 48 -5.50 -0.38 -0.84
CA GLY A 48 -4.57 -1.48 -0.61
C GLY A 48 -3.49 -1.16 0.44
N ILE A 49 -3.77 -0.26 1.39
CA ILE A 49 -2.88 -0.04 2.53
C ILE A 49 -3.62 -0.32 3.83
N GLU A 50 -2.94 -0.93 4.79
CA GLU A 50 -3.47 -1.18 6.13
C GLU A 50 -2.48 -0.68 7.18
N LEU A 51 -2.95 0.23 8.03
CA LEU A 51 -2.18 0.75 9.15
C LEU A 51 -2.20 -0.23 10.32
N THR A 52 -1.04 -0.80 10.64
CA THR A 52 -0.86 -1.67 11.81
C THR A 52 -0.63 -0.89 13.10
N ASP A 53 -0.11 0.33 13.00
CA ASP A 53 0.07 1.28 14.10
C ASP A 53 -0.23 2.70 13.60
N ARG A 54 -0.93 3.48 14.44
CA ARG A 54 -1.36 4.86 14.12
C ARG A 54 -0.63 5.92 14.94
N ARG A 55 0.50 5.59 15.57
CA ARG A 55 1.29 6.58 16.31
C ARG A 55 1.84 7.60 15.34
N ARG A 56 1.76 8.85 15.75
CA ARG A 56 2.40 9.97 15.05
C ARG A 56 3.67 10.29 15.82
N VAL A 57 4.79 10.40 15.12
CA VAL A 57 6.04 10.89 15.69
C VAL A 57 6.27 12.32 15.22
N ASN A 58 7.01 13.10 15.99
CA ASN A 58 7.42 14.41 15.51
C ASN A 58 8.44 14.22 14.38
N CYS A 59 8.05 14.62 13.17
CA CYS A 59 8.92 14.57 12.00
C CYS A 59 9.72 15.89 11.92
N LEU A 60 10.99 15.85 12.31
CA LEU A 60 11.87 17.03 12.27
C LEU A 60 12.20 17.52 10.85
N THR A 61 12.00 16.66 9.85
CA THR A 61 12.23 16.97 8.43
C THR A 61 10.99 17.57 7.76
N CYS A 62 9.83 17.48 8.41
CA CYS A 62 8.58 17.97 7.87
C CYS A 62 8.40 19.44 8.27
N ALA A 63 8.05 20.29 7.29
CA ALA A 63 7.96 21.75 7.44
C ALA A 63 6.63 22.21 8.05
#